data_AF-A0AAE3NLF6-F1
#
_entry.id   AF-A0AAE3NLF6-F1
#
_cell.length_a   1.000
_cell.length_b   1.000
_cell.length_c   1.000
_cell.angle_alpha   90.00
_cell.angle_beta   90.00
_cell.angle_gamma   90.00
#
_symmetry.space_group_name_H-M   'P 1'
#
loop_
_entity.id
_entity.type
_entity.pdbx_description
1 polymer ?
#
loop_
_entity_poly.entity_id
_entity_poly.type
_entity_poly.pdbx_seq_one_letter_code
_entity_poly.pdbx_strand_id
1 'polypeptide(L)'
;MLTERELKPKQGSLSGPPEAPPKNASDEMVRSINRQNEAAQTLADHGLAVENLPNTGKKNISNPDLRINGEIADVYSPRTGNLQSIREKVVEKTAEQAPNVVINLVDSPLSISEVTQYLQRNPVGKANSVILIKGGKVVVLGG
;
A
#
# COMPACT_ATOMS: atom_id res chain seq x y z
N MET A 1 2.84 -0.39 -20.67
CA MET A 1 3.68 -0.96 -19.60
C MET A 1 3.57 -0.01 -18.41
N LEU A 2 3.49 -0.50 -17.17
CA LEU A 2 3.45 0.40 -15.99
C LEU A 2 4.80 1.12 -15.89
N THR A 3 4.78 2.45 -15.95
CA THR A 3 5.99 3.27 -15.78
C THR A 3 6.48 3.14 -14.35
N GLU A 4 7.77 2.89 -14.16
CA GLU A 4 8.41 2.87 -12.85
C GLU A 4 8.93 4.25 -12.48
N ARG A 5 8.57 4.72 -11.28
CA ARG A 5 9.11 5.96 -10.71
C ARG A 5 9.47 5.76 -9.24
N GLU A 6 10.75 5.92 -8.92
CA GLU A 6 11.20 6.01 -7.53
C GLU A 6 10.89 7.41 -6.97
N LEU A 7 10.23 7.46 -5.82
CA LEU A 7 10.03 8.72 -5.09
C LEU A 7 11.27 9.00 -4.24
N LYS A 8 11.75 10.23 -4.28
CA LYS A 8 12.82 10.70 -3.41
C LYS A 8 12.24 11.24 -2.10
N PRO A 9 12.97 11.16 -0.98
CA PRO A 9 12.56 11.78 0.26
C PRO A 9 12.24 13.25 0.05
N LYS A 10 11.02 13.64 0.45
CA LYS A 10 10.50 15.00 0.32
C LYS A 10 9.35 15.12 1.30
N GLN A 11 9.26 16.23 2.02
CA GLN A 11 8.14 16.42 2.94
C GLN A 11 6.82 16.52 2.17
N GLY A 12 5.93 15.56 2.42
CA GLY A 12 4.51 15.58 2.07
C GLY A 12 3.66 15.89 3.30
N SER A 13 2.44 15.34 3.36
CA SER A 13 1.52 15.54 4.48
C SER A 13 0.88 14.23 4.90
N LEU A 14 0.77 14.00 6.22
CA LEU A 14 -0.02 12.91 6.79
C LEU A 14 -1.15 13.51 7.63
N SER A 15 -2.38 13.06 7.38
CA SER A 15 -3.59 13.52 8.07
C SER A 15 -4.47 12.32 8.47
N GLY A 16 -5.49 12.56 9.30
CA GLY A 16 -6.31 11.49 9.87
C GLY A 16 -5.62 10.77 11.03
N PRO A 17 -6.39 10.19 11.97
CA PRO A 17 -5.80 9.45 13.07
C PRO A 17 -5.14 8.16 12.55
N PRO A 18 -3.98 7.76 13.09
CA PRO A 18 -3.45 6.43 12.83
C PRO A 18 -4.44 5.38 13.32
N GLU A 19 -4.48 4.23 12.65
CA GLU A 19 -5.35 3.14 13.08
C GLU A 19 -4.81 2.53 14.38
N ALA A 20 -5.71 2.34 15.36
CA ALA A 20 -5.38 1.74 16.64
C ALA A 20 -5.93 0.29 16.66
N PRO A 21 -5.11 -0.71 17.00
CA PRO A 21 -5.60 -2.08 17.13
C PRO A 21 -6.72 -2.19 18.18
N PRO A 22 -7.79 -2.96 17.90
CA PRO A 22 -8.81 -3.23 18.91
C PRO A 22 -8.21 -4.00 20.10
N LYS A 23 -8.85 -3.89 21.28
CA LYS A 23 -8.34 -4.48 22.53
C LYS A 23 -8.06 -5.99 22.47
N ASN A 24 -8.78 -6.71 21.60
CA ASN A 24 -8.68 -8.15 21.41
C ASN A 24 -8.10 -8.52 20.03
N ALA A 25 -7.35 -7.60 19.41
CA ALA A 25 -6.65 -7.86 18.15
C ALA A 25 -5.69 -9.04 18.32
N SER A 26 -5.62 -9.91 17.31
CA SER A 26 -4.55 -10.89 17.21
C SER A 26 -3.22 -10.21 16.88
N ASP A 27 -2.09 -10.86 17.18
CA ASP A 27 -0.75 -10.35 16.83
C ASP A 27 -0.63 -10.03 15.33
N GLU A 28 -1.30 -10.81 14.48
CA GLU A 28 -1.35 -10.60 13.05
C GLU A 28 -2.06 -9.30 12.67
N MET A 29 -3.18 -9.01 13.33
CA MET A 29 -3.94 -7.78 13.13
C MET A 29 -3.16 -6.57 13.64
N VAL A 30 -2.58 -6.67 14.84
CA VAL A 30 -1.71 -5.63 15.41
C VAL A 30 -0.57 -5.31 14.44
N ARG A 31 0.11 -6.34 13.91
CA ARG A 31 1.18 -6.14 12.92
C ARG A 31 0.65 -5.46 11.66
N SER A 32 -0.46 -5.94 11.10
CA SER A 32 -1.02 -5.36 9.87
C SER A 32 -1.31 -3.87 10.03
N ILE A 33 -1.93 -3.49 11.15
CA ILE A 33 -2.24 -2.09 11.50
C ILE A 33 -0.96 -1.26 11.65
N ASN A 34 0.06 -1.79 12.34
CA ASN A 34 1.34 -1.10 12.46
C ASN A 34 1.99 -0.88 11.08
N ARG A 35 1.99 -1.88 10.20
CA ARG A 35 2.56 -1.75 8.85
C ARG A 35 1.77 -0.80 7.96
N GLN A 36 0.48 -0.66 8.17
CA GLN A 36 -0.35 0.35 7.51
C GLN A 36 0.02 1.76 7.95
N ASN A 37 0.12 1.99 9.27
CA ASN A 37 0.52 3.30 9.81
C ASN A 37 1.95 3.67 9.37
N GLU A 38 2.89 2.72 9.38
CA GLU A 38 4.26 2.92 8.89
C GLU A 38 4.29 3.23 7.38
N ALA A 39 3.47 2.53 6.58
CA ALA A 39 3.36 2.81 5.15
C ALA A 39 2.85 4.24 4.94
N ALA A 40 1.81 4.65 5.67
CA ALA A 40 1.26 6.01 5.58
C ALA A 40 2.32 7.08 5.88
N GLN A 41 3.09 6.90 6.96
CA GLN A 41 4.18 7.80 7.31
C GLN A 41 5.27 7.81 6.24
N THR A 42 5.72 6.64 5.78
CA THR A 42 6.76 6.53 4.75
C THR A 42 6.35 7.23 3.46
N LEU A 43 5.09 7.09 3.04
CA LEU A 43 4.57 7.75 1.84
C LEU A 43 4.53 9.27 2.00
N ALA A 44 4.13 9.77 3.17
CA ALA A 44 4.16 11.20 3.49
C ALA A 44 5.59 11.75 3.48
N ASP A 45 6.57 11.00 3.99
CA ASP A 45 8.00 11.36 3.99
C ASP A 45 8.62 11.34 2.57
N HIS A 46 7.89 10.84 1.57
CA HIS A 46 8.25 10.80 0.16
C HIS A 46 7.40 11.73 -0.72
N GLY A 47 6.78 12.74 -0.09
CA GLY A 47 6.18 13.88 -0.78
C GLY A 47 4.73 13.67 -1.19
N LEU A 48 4.09 12.59 -0.72
CA LEU A 48 2.68 12.32 -0.99
C LEU A 48 1.78 12.97 0.06
N ALA A 49 0.57 13.34 -0.35
CA ALA A 49 -0.49 13.74 0.57
C ALA A 49 -1.27 12.49 0.98
N VAL A 50 -1.12 12.08 2.23
CA VAL A 50 -1.71 10.84 2.79
C VAL A 50 -2.74 11.19 3.86
N GLU A 51 -3.90 10.54 3.80
CA GLU A 51 -4.96 10.59 4.80
C GLU A 51 -5.23 9.16 5.29
N ASN A 52 -5.06 8.93 6.59
CA ASN A 52 -5.42 7.68 7.25
C ASN A 52 -6.94 7.58 7.41
N LEU A 53 -7.48 6.38 7.15
CA LEU A 53 -8.87 6.03 7.41
C LEU A 53 -9.88 7.09 6.89
N PRO A 54 -9.81 7.48 5.60
CA PRO A 54 -10.51 8.65 5.04
C PRO A 54 -12.04 8.58 5.08
N ASN A 55 -12.59 7.41 5.41
CA ASN A 55 -14.03 7.16 5.54
C ASN A 55 -14.46 6.78 6.96
N THR A 56 -13.60 6.96 7.96
CA THR A 56 -13.96 6.74 9.37
C THR A 56 -15.25 7.47 9.73
N GLY A 57 -16.20 6.74 10.32
CA GLY A 57 -17.49 7.28 10.75
C GLY A 57 -18.54 7.44 9.65
N LYS A 58 -18.22 7.14 8.39
CA LYS A 58 -19.19 7.13 7.29
C LYS A 58 -19.87 5.76 7.21
N LYS A 59 -21.21 5.76 7.13
CA LYS A 59 -22.01 4.53 6.99
C LYS A 59 -22.24 4.21 5.51
N ASN A 60 -22.30 2.93 5.15
CA ASN A 60 -22.60 2.42 3.81
C ASN A 60 -21.61 2.83 2.71
N ILE A 61 -20.35 3.10 3.05
CA ILE A 61 -19.28 3.39 2.10
C ILE A 61 -18.09 2.47 2.44
N SER A 62 -17.36 2.00 1.43
CA SER A 62 -16.12 1.24 1.63
C SER A 62 -15.16 2.00 2.53
N ASN A 63 -14.47 1.28 3.43
CA ASN A 63 -13.51 1.85 4.37
C ASN A 63 -12.09 1.45 3.97
N PRO A 64 -11.46 2.19 3.04
CA PRO A 64 -10.10 1.92 2.65
C PRO A 64 -9.11 2.35 3.73
N ASP A 65 -7.92 1.78 3.66
CA ASP A 65 -6.87 2.06 4.64
C ASP A 65 -6.38 3.51 4.52
N LEU A 66 -6.15 3.96 3.28
CA LEU A 66 -5.54 5.26 2.97
C LEU A 66 -6.27 6.00 1.85
N ARG A 67 -6.07 7.32 1.83
CA ARG A 67 -6.19 8.14 0.61
C ARG A 67 -4.86 8.80 0.32
N ILE A 68 -4.36 8.63 -0.90
CA ILE A 68 -3.06 9.11 -1.37
C ILE A 68 -3.32 10.07 -2.55
N ASN A 69 -2.93 11.33 -2.40
CA ASN A 69 -3.14 12.39 -3.39
C ASN A 69 -4.61 12.49 -3.90
N GLY A 70 -5.57 12.24 -3.01
CA GLY A 70 -7.00 12.28 -3.36
C GLY A 70 -7.59 10.93 -3.79
N GLU A 71 -6.77 9.93 -4.09
CA GLU A 71 -7.23 8.60 -4.52
C GLU A 71 -7.20 7.57 -3.39
N ILE A 72 -8.21 6.70 -3.35
CA ILE A 72 -8.31 5.63 -2.36
C ILE A 72 -7.28 4.54 -2.63
N ALA A 73 -6.64 4.02 -1.56
CA ALA A 73 -5.71 2.90 -1.62
C ALA A 73 -5.80 2.01 -0.38
N ASP A 74 -5.52 0.72 -0.58
CA ASP A 74 -5.33 -0.25 0.51
C ASP A 74 -3.85 -0.59 0.70
N VAL A 75 -3.47 -0.95 1.93
CA VAL A 75 -2.14 -1.42 2.28
C VAL A 75 -2.13 -2.94 2.42
N TYR A 76 -1.24 -3.58 1.67
CA TYR A 76 -0.95 -4.99 1.76
C TYR A 76 0.48 -5.21 2.25
N SER A 77 0.64 -5.92 3.38
CA SER A 77 1.93 -6.18 4.02
C SER A 77 2.27 -7.67 4.01
N PRO A 78 2.73 -8.25 2.89
CA PRO A 78 3.03 -9.67 2.78
C PRO A 78 4.23 -10.10 3.64
N ARG A 79 4.14 -11.31 4.21
CA ARG A 79 5.31 -12.08 4.69
C ARG A 79 5.87 -13.06 3.64
N THR A 80 5.07 -13.38 2.63
CA THR A 80 5.42 -14.40 1.64
C THR A 80 6.59 -13.95 0.75
N GLY A 81 7.40 -14.92 0.34
CA GLY A 81 8.40 -14.78 -0.72
C GLY A 81 7.89 -15.18 -2.11
N ASN A 82 6.59 -15.46 -2.25
CA ASN A 82 6.00 -15.89 -3.52
C ASN A 82 5.45 -14.71 -4.32
N LEU A 83 6.11 -14.40 -5.45
CA LEU A 83 5.74 -13.31 -6.37
C LEU A 83 4.35 -13.49 -7.00
N GLN A 84 3.97 -14.72 -7.35
CA GLN A 84 2.65 -15.03 -7.91
C GLN A 84 1.55 -14.74 -6.87
N SER A 85 1.75 -15.15 -5.61
CA SER A 85 0.79 -14.87 -4.54
C SER A 85 0.62 -13.37 -4.27
N ILE A 86 1.70 -12.59 -4.33
CA ILE A 86 1.62 -11.12 -4.24
C ILE A 86 0.78 -10.57 -5.40
N ARG A 87 1.06 -11.01 -6.63
CA ARG A 87 0.32 -10.57 -7.81
C ARG A 87 -1.16 -10.92 -7.72
N GLU A 88 -1.50 -12.15 -7.36
CA GLU A 88 -2.88 -12.59 -7.19
C GLU A 88 -3.62 -11.74 -6.16
N LYS A 89 -2.98 -11.41 -5.04
CA LYS A 89 -3.58 -10.56 -4.01
C LYS A 89 -3.81 -9.12 -4.48
N VAL A 90 -2.89 -8.58 -5.30
CA VAL A 90 -3.07 -7.27 -5.93
C VAL A 90 -4.24 -7.31 -6.92
N VAL A 91 -4.35 -8.35 -7.74
CA VAL A 91 -5.47 -8.52 -8.68
C VAL A 91 -6.81 -8.62 -7.93
N GLU A 92 -6.87 -9.41 -6.86
CA GLU A 92 -8.05 -9.54 -5.99
C GLU A 92 -8.49 -8.17 -5.44
N LYS A 93 -7.56 -7.44 -4.80
CA LYS A 93 -7.84 -6.12 -4.20
C LYS A 93 -8.25 -5.06 -5.22
N THR A 94 -7.62 -5.08 -6.40
CA THR A 94 -7.91 -4.09 -7.45
C THR A 94 -9.18 -4.40 -8.24
N ALA A 95 -9.62 -5.66 -8.26
CA ALA A 95 -10.89 -6.03 -8.85
C ALA A 95 -12.09 -5.68 -7.94
N GLU A 96 -11.91 -5.78 -6.61
CA GLU A 96 -13.02 -5.72 -5.65
C GLU A 96 -13.13 -4.40 -4.86
N GLN A 97 -12.00 -3.74 -4.55
CA GLN A 97 -11.96 -2.74 -3.47
C GLN A 97 -11.42 -1.39 -3.92
N ALA A 98 -10.18 -1.33 -4.42
CA ALA A 98 -9.51 -0.08 -4.72
C ALA A 98 -8.57 -0.21 -5.93
N PRO A 99 -8.60 0.74 -6.88
CA PRO A 99 -7.73 0.68 -8.05
C PRO A 99 -6.25 0.92 -7.70
N ASN A 100 -5.94 1.39 -6.48
CA ASN A 100 -4.58 1.64 -6.01
C ASN A 100 -4.24 0.74 -4.82
N VAL A 101 -3.05 0.16 -4.83
CA VAL A 101 -2.56 -0.71 -3.76
C VAL A 101 -1.15 -0.31 -3.35
N VAL A 102 -0.93 -0.21 -2.04
CA VAL A 102 0.40 -0.07 -1.45
C VAL A 102 0.87 -1.45 -0.99
N ILE A 103 2.02 -1.90 -1.47
CA ILE A 103 2.65 -3.15 -1.05
C ILE A 103 3.82 -2.81 -0.11
N ASN A 104 3.64 -3.03 1.19
CA ASN A 104 4.67 -2.86 2.19
C ASN A 104 5.46 -4.17 2.36
N LEU A 105 6.66 -4.24 1.76
CA LEU A 105 7.51 -5.43 1.72
C LEU A 105 8.44 -5.54 2.94
N VAL A 106 8.26 -4.75 4.01
CA VAL A 106 9.14 -4.78 5.18
C VAL A 106 9.24 -6.19 5.79
N ASP A 107 8.14 -6.94 5.82
CA ASP A 107 8.11 -8.31 6.36
C ASP A 107 8.31 -9.41 5.31
N SER A 108 8.42 -9.03 4.02
CA SER A 108 8.66 -9.98 2.94
C SER A 108 10.16 -10.15 2.70
N PRO A 109 10.65 -11.35 2.35
CA PRO A 109 12.03 -11.52 1.92
C PRO A 109 12.31 -10.83 0.57
N LEU A 110 11.29 -10.56 -0.25
CA LEU A 110 11.45 -10.03 -1.61
C LEU A 110 11.91 -8.57 -1.63
N SER A 111 12.76 -8.24 -2.58
CA SER A 111 13.15 -6.85 -2.86
C SER A 111 12.11 -6.14 -3.72
N ILE A 112 12.12 -4.80 -3.68
CA ILE A 112 11.30 -3.98 -4.58
C ILE A 112 11.58 -4.32 -6.04
N SER A 113 12.86 -4.50 -6.42
CA SER A 113 13.23 -4.80 -7.80
C SER A 113 12.65 -6.12 -8.30
N GLU A 114 12.67 -7.17 -7.47
CA GLU A 114 12.09 -8.48 -7.85
C GLU A 114 10.59 -8.36 -8.10
N VAL A 115 9.86 -7.68 -7.21
CA VAL A 115 8.42 -7.50 -7.34
C VAL A 115 8.09 -6.59 -8.53
N THR A 116 8.81 -5.47 -8.71
CA THR A 116 8.62 -4.56 -9.84
C THR A 116 8.78 -5.26 -11.18
N GLN A 117 9.91 -5.94 -11.39
CA GLN A 117 10.17 -6.64 -12.64
C GLN A 117 9.13 -7.74 -12.91
N TYR A 118 8.68 -8.42 -11.85
CA TYR A 118 7.65 -9.44 -11.97
C TYR A 118 6.29 -8.85 -12.38
N LEU A 119 5.84 -7.78 -11.73
CA LEU A 119 4.56 -7.13 -12.04
C LEU A 119 4.55 -6.44 -13.41
N GLN A 120 5.70 -5.92 -13.86
CA GLN A 120 5.84 -5.39 -15.22
C GLN A 120 5.72 -6.48 -16.29
N ARG A 121 6.27 -7.68 -16.04
CA ARG A 121 6.15 -8.85 -16.93
C ARG A 121 4.80 -9.55 -16.83
N ASN A 122 4.13 -9.44 -15.69
CA ASN A 122 2.85 -10.08 -15.40
C ASN A 122 1.84 -9.03 -14.94
N PRO A 123 1.29 -8.23 -15.87
CA PRO A 123 0.41 -7.11 -15.52
C PRO A 123 -0.77 -7.52 -14.63
N VAL A 124 -1.13 -6.62 -13.72
CA VAL A 124 -2.25 -6.75 -12.78
C VAL A 124 -3.57 -6.18 -13.33
N GLY A 125 -3.60 -5.83 -14.63
CA GLY A 125 -4.81 -5.52 -15.39
C GLY A 125 -5.50 -4.21 -15.00
N LYS A 126 -6.22 -4.20 -13.87
CA LYS A 126 -7.12 -3.12 -13.43
C LYS A 126 -6.51 -2.15 -12.42
N ALA A 127 -5.28 -2.40 -11.95
CA ALA A 127 -4.62 -1.48 -11.03
C ALA A 127 -4.25 -0.17 -11.75
N ASN A 128 -4.70 0.96 -11.21
CA ASN A 128 -4.27 2.30 -11.65
C ASN A 128 -2.82 2.56 -11.19
N SER A 129 -2.53 2.28 -9.92
CA SER A 129 -1.17 2.37 -9.38
C SER A 129 -0.88 1.29 -8.35
N VAL A 130 0.37 0.83 -8.34
CA VAL A 130 0.92 -0.04 -7.31
C VAL A 130 2.13 0.65 -6.72
N ILE A 131 2.12 0.93 -5.42
CA ILE A 131 3.22 1.58 -4.71
C ILE A 131 3.93 0.56 -3.84
N LEU A 132 5.23 0.36 -4.05
CA LEU A 132 6.05 -0.58 -3.28
C LEU A 132 6.91 0.16 -2.26
N ILE A 133 6.95 -0.35 -1.04
CA ILE A 133 7.74 0.21 0.06
C ILE A 133 8.64 -0.87 0.64
N LYS A 134 9.94 -0.57 0.81
CA LYS A 134 10.87 -1.39 1.60
C LYS A 134 12.11 -0.60 1.99
N GLY A 135 12.54 -0.69 3.25
CA GLY A 135 13.80 -0.10 3.71
C GLY A 135 13.90 1.41 3.43
N GLY A 136 12.80 2.15 3.58
CA GLY A 136 12.73 3.57 3.28
C GLY A 136 12.70 3.93 1.79
N LYS A 137 12.75 2.97 0.87
CA LYS A 137 12.58 3.21 -0.57
C LYS A 137 11.11 3.08 -0.97
N VAL A 138 10.64 4.00 -1.80
CA VAL A 138 9.29 4.02 -2.36
C VAL A 138 9.35 4.02 -3.89
N VAL A 139 8.69 3.05 -4.53
CA VAL A 139 8.60 2.94 -5.99
C VAL A 139 7.13 2.87 -6.40
N VAL A 140 6.75 3.67 -7.38
CA VAL A 140 5.41 3.68 -7.96
C VAL A 140 5.46 2.99 -9.33
N LEU A 141 4.53 2.06 -9.55
CA LEU A 141 4.26 1.43 -10.84
C LEU A 141 2.89 1.87 -11.33
N GLY A 142 2.85 2.53 -12.49
CA GLY A 142 1.61 3.11 -13.02
C GLY A 142 1.40 4.56 -12.55
N GLY A 143 0.45 5.22 -13.20
CA GLY A 143 0.36 6.69 -13.26
C GLY A 143 0.68 7.21 -14.65
#